data_AF-A0A248KGV7-F1
#
_entry.id   AF-A0A248KGV7-F1
#
_cell.length_a   1.000
_cell.length_b   1.000
_cell.length_c   1.000
_cell.angle_alpha   90.00
_cell.angle_beta   90.00
_cell.angle_gamma   90.00
#
_symmetry.space_group_name_H-M   'P 1'
#
loop_
_entity.id
_entity.type
_entity.pdbx_description
1 polymer ?
#
loop_
_entity_poly.entity_id
_entity_poly.type
_entity_poly.pdbx_seq_one_letter_code
_entity_poly.pdbx_strand_id
1 'polypeptide(L)'
;MINIVVWDGQSEWQPGTGEAVLCPAQVGIGWLYDGSDFRQPPTPEQTPEELAAANMAKAASEYERASVAIVALNEQIEDADYAGTTEVDVKAELATWTDYRKKLRAYIKNADGTKPVPSAPIS
;
A
#
# COMPACT_ATOMS: atom_id res chain seq x y z
N MET A 1 30.48 13.56 -10.94
CA MET A 1 30.04 12.29 -11.55
C MET A 1 30.44 11.19 -10.57
N ILE A 2 29.49 10.42 -10.05
CA ILE A 2 29.75 9.26 -9.18
C ILE A 2 29.59 8.03 -10.06
N ASN A 3 30.57 7.14 -10.06
CA ASN A 3 30.55 5.91 -10.84
C ASN A 3 30.39 4.73 -9.88
N ILE A 4 29.50 3.78 -10.21
CA ILE A 4 29.34 2.53 -9.45
C ILE A 4 30.03 1.43 -10.24
N VAL A 5 30.98 0.75 -9.60
CA VAL A 5 31.72 -0.37 -10.20
C VAL A 5 31.34 -1.64 -9.45
N VAL A 6 30.87 -2.64 -10.19
CA VAL A 6 30.64 -3.98 -9.64
C VAL A 6 31.94 -4.77 -9.74
N TRP A 7 32.49 -5.14 -8.59
CA TRP A 7 33.74 -5.89 -8.48
C TRP A 7 33.45 -7.36 -8.18
N ASP A 8 34.22 -8.26 -8.79
CA ASP A 8 34.03 -9.72 -8.72
C ASP A 8 34.52 -10.36 -7.43
N GLY A 9 35.23 -9.60 -6.59
CA GLY A 9 35.77 -10.08 -5.31
C GLY A 9 37.00 -10.97 -5.43
N GLN A 10 37.54 -11.20 -6.64
CA GLN A 10 38.59 -12.20 -6.88
C GLN A 10 39.97 -11.59 -7.12
N SER A 11 40.06 -10.46 -7.84
CA SER A 11 41.33 -9.81 -8.17
C SER A 11 41.49 -8.49 -7.44
N GLU A 12 42.65 -8.22 -6.83
CA GLU A 12 42.91 -6.91 -6.22
C GLU A 12 42.63 -5.78 -7.22
N TRP A 13 41.78 -4.84 -6.82
CA TRP A 13 41.39 -3.71 -7.65
C TRP A 13 41.48 -2.41 -6.85
N GLN A 14 42.00 -1.38 -7.50
CA GLN A 14 42.01 -0.01 -7.01
C GLN A 14 41.71 0.95 -8.18
N PRO A 15 41.02 2.07 -7.94
CA PRO A 15 40.75 3.03 -8.99
C PRO A 15 42.05 3.74 -9.40
N GLY A 16 42.16 4.11 -10.68
CA GLY A 16 43.31 4.89 -11.18
C GLY A 16 43.38 6.30 -10.60
N THR A 17 42.25 6.84 -10.14
CA THR A 17 42.10 8.11 -9.40
C THR A 17 40.89 8.04 -8.47
N GLY A 18 40.92 8.76 -7.34
CA GLY A 18 39.83 8.77 -6.35
C GLY A 18 39.96 7.72 -5.25
N GLU A 19 38.94 7.61 -4.41
CA GLU A 19 38.85 6.65 -3.30
C GLU A 19 37.77 5.61 -3.58
N ALA A 20 38.07 4.35 -3.29
CA ALA A 20 37.08 3.28 -3.35
C ALA A 20 36.37 3.17 -1.99
N VAL A 21 35.06 3.43 -1.99
CA VAL A 21 34.21 3.27 -0.81
C VAL A 21 33.41 1.98 -0.96
N LEU A 22 33.44 1.12 0.06
CA LEU A 22 32.67 -0.12 0.05
C LEU A 22 31.16 0.19 0.08
N CYS A 23 30.45 -0.37 -0.88
CA CYS A 23 29.01 -0.19 -1.02
C CYS A 23 28.26 -1.19 -0.12
N PRO A 24 27.41 -0.74 0.82
CA PRO A 24 26.54 -1.63 1.60
C PRO A 24 25.56 -2.38 0.69
N ALA A 25 25.13 -3.58 1.10
CA ALA A 25 24.24 -4.42 0.30
C ALA A 25 22.91 -3.76 -0.09
N GLN A 26 22.41 -2.79 0.69
CA GLN A 26 21.16 -2.07 0.39
C GLN A 26 21.28 -0.96 -0.66
N VAL A 27 22.49 -0.59 -1.08
CA VAL A 27 22.70 0.53 -2.00
C VAL A 27 22.55 0.04 -3.44
N GLY A 28 21.72 0.73 -4.21
CA GLY A 28 21.42 0.38 -5.59
C GLY A 28 21.94 1.40 -6.61
N ILE A 29 21.75 1.08 -7.88
CA ILE A 29 22.02 2.01 -8.99
C ILE A 29 21.19 3.28 -8.79
N GLY A 30 21.82 4.45 -8.98
CA GLY A 30 21.16 5.76 -8.86
C GLY A 30 21.17 6.38 -7.47
N TRP A 31 21.71 5.69 -6.46
CA TRP A 31 21.97 6.29 -5.15
C TRP A 31 23.10 7.32 -5.22
N LEU A 32 22.99 8.39 -4.44
CA LEU A 32 24.03 9.42 -4.32
C LEU A 32 24.90 9.15 -3.10
N TYR A 33 26.21 9.29 -3.25
CA TYR A 33 27.15 9.30 -2.13
C TYR A 33 27.61 10.74 -1.87
N ASP A 34 27.40 11.25 -0.67
CA ASP A 34 27.73 12.65 -0.30
C ASP A 34 29.10 12.83 0.37
N GLY A 35 29.89 11.75 0.46
CA GLY A 35 31.17 11.71 1.15
C GLY A 35 31.11 11.07 2.54
N SER A 36 29.91 10.83 3.09
CA SER A 36 29.70 10.03 4.30
C SER A 36 28.64 8.96 4.12
N ASP A 37 27.51 9.31 3.48
CA ASP A 37 26.31 8.50 3.44
C ASP A 37 25.82 8.26 2.02
N PHE A 38 25.23 7.08 1.80
CA PHE A 38 24.51 6.76 0.57
C PHE A 38 23.04 7.14 0.73
N ARG A 39 22.54 7.97 -0.18
CA ARG A 39 21.15 8.44 -0.22
C ARG A 39 20.41 7.81 -1.39
N GLN A 40 19.29 7.16 -1.09
CA GLN A 40 18.39 6.63 -2.11
C GLN A 40 17.91 7.77 -3.03
N PRO A 41 17.76 7.53 -4.34
CA PRO A 41 17.05 8.47 -5.19
C PRO A 41 15.63 8.68 -4.66
N PRO A 42 15.03 9.87 -4.87
CA PRO A 42 13.64 10.08 -4.53
C PRO A 42 12.77 9.05 -5.25
N THR A 43 11.81 8.47 -4.54
CA THR A 43 10.76 7.67 -5.17
C THR A 43 10.05 8.55 -6.20
N PRO A 44 9.84 8.08 -7.44
CA PRO A 44 9.07 8.84 -8.42
C PRO A 44 7.70 9.20 -7.85
N GLU A 45 7.32 10.48 -7.98
CA GLU A 45 5.96 10.89 -7.62
C GLU A 45 4.97 10.22 -8.58
N GLN A 46 3.90 9.64 -8.03
CA GLN A 46 2.82 9.14 -8.86
C GLN A 46 2.14 10.32 -9.55
N THR A 47 1.90 10.17 -10.85
CA THR A 47 1.10 11.13 -11.59
C THR A 47 -0.34 11.15 -11.04
N PRO A 48 -1.09 12.25 -11.21
CA PRO A 48 -2.50 12.30 -10.83
C PRO A 48 -3.35 11.19 -11.47
N GLU A 49 -2.98 10.76 -12.68
CA GLU A 49 -3.63 9.66 -13.39
C GLU A 49 -3.35 8.31 -12.73
N GLU A 50 -2.09 8.01 -12.40
CA GLU A 50 -1.72 6.79 -11.67
C GLU A 50 -2.38 6.72 -10.30
N LEU A 51 -2.45 7.86 -9.59
CA LEU A 51 -3.14 7.94 -8.30
C LEU A 51 -4.64 7.68 -8.46
N ALA A 52 -5.27 8.26 -9.49
CA ALA A 52 -6.69 8.04 -9.75
C ALA A 52 -6.99 6.58 -10.11
N ALA A 53 -6.14 5.95 -10.93
CA ALA A 53 -6.25 4.53 -11.25
C ALA A 53 -6.06 3.65 -10.00
N ALA A 54 -5.08 3.97 -9.16
CA ALA A 54 -4.83 3.25 -7.91
C ALA A 54 -6.02 3.36 -6.94
N ASN A 55 -6.63 4.55 -6.81
CA ASN A 55 -7.80 4.75 -5.98
C ASN A 55 -9.02 3.98 -6.50
N MET A 56 -9.24 3.94 -7.82
CA MET A 56 -10.33 3.15 -8.41
C MET A 56 -10.13 1.66 -8.20
N ALA A 57 -8.91 1.15 -8.38
CA ALA A 57 -8.57 -0.25 -8.10
C ALA A 57 -8.77 -0.60 -6.62
N LYS A 58 -8.33 0.27 -5.72
CA LYS A 58 -8.53 0.12 -4.28
C LYS A 58 -10.02 0.14 -3.91
N ALA A 59 -10.82 1.05 -4.47
CA ALA A 59 -12.25 1.12 -4.20
C ALA A 59 -12.98 -0.16 -4.64
N ALA A 60 -12.61 -0.76 -5.78
CA ALA A 60 -13.15 -2.03 -6.21
C ALA A 60 -12.77 -3.18 -5.26
N SER A 61 -11.51 -3.25 -4.83
CA SER A 61 -11.05 -4.27 -3.88
C SER A 61 -11.76 -4.15 -2.52
N GLU A 62 -11.93 -2.93 -1.99
CA GLU A 62 -12.65 -2.70 -0.73
C GLU A 62 -14.16 -2.99 -0.86
N TYR A 63 -14.75 -2.83 -2.06
CA TYR A 63 -16.15 -3.18 -2.28
C TYR A 63 -16.40 -4.69 -2.16
N GLU A 64 -15.50 -5.49 -2.73
CA GLU A 64 -15.54 -6.95 -2.59
C GLU A 64 -15.31 -7.37 -1.14
N ARG A 65 -14.29 -6.80 -0.48
CA ARG A 65 -14.02 -7.04 0.94
C ARG A 65 -15.24 -6.72 1.81
N ALA A 66 -15.85 -5.56 1.60
CA ALA A 66 -17.04 -5.16 2.36
C ALA A 66 -18.22 -6.10 2.09
N SER A 67 -18.36 -6.63 0.87
CA SER A 67 -19.40 -7.60 0.54
C SER A 67 -19.19 -8.93 1.27
N VAL A 68 -17.95 -9.42 1.34
CA VAL A 68 -17.60 -10.62 2.11
C VAL A 68 -17.85 -10.42 3.61
N ALA A 69 -17.43 -9.29 4.17
CA ALA A 69 -17.67 -8.97 5.59
C ALA A 69 -19.18 -8.94 5.93
N ILE A 70 -19.98 -8.33 5.06
CA ILE A 70 -21.45 -8.30 5.21
C ILE A 70 -22.04 -9.71 5.19
N VAL A 71 -21.59 -10.58 4.29
CA VAL A 71 -22.07 -11.97 4.25
C VAL A 71 -21.76 -12.68 5.56
N ALA A 72 -20.51 -12.63 6.02
CA ALA A 72 -20.08 -13.26 7.28
C ALA A 72 -20.88 -12.76 8.50
N LEU A 73 -21.14 -11.45 8.58
CA LEU A 73 -21.93 -10.88 9.68
C LEU A 73 -23.41 -11.29 9.62
N ASN A 74 -23.98 -11.47 8.43
CA ASN A 74 -25.35 -12.00 8.32
C ASN A 74 -25.41 -13.47 8.71
N GLU A 75 -24.45 -14.29 8.26
CA GLU A 75 -24.35 -15.70 8.65
C GLU A 75 -24.22 -15.84 10.17
N GLN A 76 -23.38 -15.00 10.81
CA GLN A 76 -23.24 -14.97 12.26
C GLN A 76 -24.55 -14.66 12.99
N ILE A 77 -25.35 -13.71 12.46
CA ILE A 77 -26.68 -13.39 13.00
C ILE A 77 -27.66 -14.55 12.80
N GLU A 78 -27.65 -15.18 11.63
CA GLU A 78 -28.52 -16.30 11.28
C GLU A 78 -28.25 -17.53 12.16
N ASP A 79 -26.99 -17.83 12.42
CA ASP A 79 -26.55 -18.93 13.29
C ASP A 79 -26.68 -18.58 14.79
N ALA A 80 -27.00 -17.32 15.11
CA ALA A 80 -27.01 -16.78 16.47
C ALA A 80 -25.68 -17.01 17.22
N ASP A 81 -24.56 -16.98 16.49
CA ASP A 81 -23.22 -17.19 17.05
C ASP A 81 -22.64 -15.87 17.57
N TYR A 82 -22.91 -15.59 18.85
CA TYR A 82 -22.41 -14.38 19.53
C TYR A 82 -21.27 -14.69 20.51
N ALA A 83 -20.51 -15.78 20.29
CA ALA A 83 -19.39 -16.10 21.15
C ALA A 83 -18.36 -14.95 21.18
N GLY A 84 -18.19 -14.33 22.36
CA GLY A 84 -17.26 -13.21 22.54
C GLY A 84 -17.74 -11.84 22.02
N THR A 85 -19.01 -11.73 21.63
CA THR A 85 -19.64 -10.47 21.18
C THR A 85 -21.11 -10.41 21.62
N THR A 86 -21.89 -9.44 21.13
CA THR A 86 -23.35 -9.39 21.31
C THR A 86 -24.06 -9.23 19.97
N GLU A 87 -25.32 -9.67 19.89
CA GLU A 87 -26.14 -9.45 18.69
C GLU A 87 -26.24 -7.96 18.32
N VAL A 88 -26.25 -7.07 19.31
CA VAL A 88 -26.30 -5.63 19.11
C VAL A 88 -25.01 -5.14 18.44
N ASP A 89 -23.85 -5.62 18.89
CA ASP A 89 -22.55 -5.24 18.34
C ASP A 89 -22.37 -5.76 16.92
N VAL A 90 -22.75 -7.02 16.65
CA VAL A 90 -22.70 -7.60 15.29
C VAL A 90 -23.62 -6.84 14.34
N LYS A 91 -24.83 -6.46 14.78
CA LYS A 91 -25.74 -5.62 13.98
C LYS A 91 -25.21 -4.21 13.76
N ALA A 92 -24.53 -3.63 14.74
CA ALA A 92 -23.90 -2.33 14.61
C ALA A 92 -22.75 -2.38 13.58
N GLU A 93 -21.90 -3.41 13.64
CA GLU A 93 -20.83 -3.63 12.67
C GLU A 93 -21.39 -3.92 11.26
N LEU A 94 -22.45 -4.73 11.14
CA LEU A 94 -23.13 -4.95 9.86
C LEU A 94 -23.64 -3.62 9.26
N ALA A 95 -24.15 -2.72 10.08
CA ALA A 95 -24.61 -1.40 9.64
C ALA A 95 -23.44 -0.53 9.14
N THR A 96 -22.29 -0.54 9.82
CA THR A 96 -21.11 0.23 9.39
C THR A 96 -20.52 -0.30 8.08
N TRP A 97 -20.40 -1.62 7.93
CA TRP A 97 -19.95 -2.23 6.68
C TRP A 97 -20.93 -1.99 5.53
N THR A 98 -22.24 -2.03 5.80
CA THR A 98 -23.26 -1.72 4.81
C THR A 98 -23.20 -0.27 4.34
N ASP A 99 -23.00 0.68 5.25
CA ASP A 99 -22.81 2.10 4.91
C ASP A 99 -21.51 2.31 4.12
N TYR A 100 -20.42 1.66 4.55
CA TYR A 100 -19.15 1.68 3.85
C TYR A 100 -19.27 1.20 2.38
N ARG A 101 -19.91 0.05 2.17
CA ARG A 101 -20.16 -0.48 0.82
C ARG A 101 -21.03 0.45 -0.03
N LYS A 102 -22.00 1.15 0.57
CA LYS A 102 -22.81 2.17 -0.13
C LYS A 102 -21.95 3.35 -0.59
N LYS A 103 -21.06 3.85 0.27
CA LYS A 103 -20.11 4.93 -0.06
C LYS A 103 -19.16 4.51 -1.20
N LEU A 104 -18.62 3.30 -1.15
CA LEU A 104 -17.78 2.74 -2.22
C LEU A 104 -18.53 2.63 -3.54
N ARG A 105 -19.77 2.12 -3.53
CA ARG A 105 -20.59 2.05 -4.74
C ARG A 105 -20.84 3.42 -5.36
N ALA A 106 -21.11 4.44 -4.54
CA ALA A 106 -21.27 5.81 -5.03
C ALA A 106 -19.95 6.36 -5.61
N TYR A 107 -18.83 6.11 -4.95
CA TYR A 107 -17.50 6.48 -5.41
C TYR A 107 -17.17 5.86 -6.78
N ILE A 108 -17.32 4.54 -6.91
CA ILE A 108 -17.08 3.79 -8.15
C ILE A 108 -18.00 4.27 -9.27
N LYS A 109 -19.29 4.47 -8.97
CA LYS A 109 -20.28 4.96 -9.96
C LYS A 109 -19.90 6.33 -10.52
N ASN A 110 -19.34 7.20 -9.69
CA ASN A 110 -18.91 8.53 -10.13
C ASN A 110 -17.61 8.49 -10.95
N ALA A 111 -16.89 7.36 -10.95
CA ALA A 111 -15.61 7.16 -11.62
C ALA A 111 -14.56 8.26 -11.30
N ASP A 112 -14.69 8.88 -10.12
CA ASP A 112 -13.86 10.01 -9.70
C ASP A 112 -12.71 9.53 -8.81
N GLY A 113 -11.72 8.90 -9.45
CA GLY A 113 -10.50 8.40 -8.81
C GLY A 113 -9.64 9.50 -8.17
N THR A 114 -9.89 10.77 -8.50
CA THR A 114 -9.09 11.90 -7.98
C THR A 114 -9.31 12.15 -6.49
N LYS A 115 -10.44 11.67 -5.96
CA LYS A 115 -10.77 11.77 -4.54
C LYS A 115 -10.21 10.59 -3.76
N PRO A 116 -9.88 10.77 -2.47
CA PRO A 116 -9.48 9.65 -1.62
C PRO A 116 -10.62 8.62 -1.52
N VAL A 117 -10.24 7.34 -1.52
CA VAL A 117 -11.17 6.23 -1.29
C VAL A 117 -11.78 6.36 0.11
N PRO A 118 -13.10 6.12 0.28
CA PRO A 118 -13.73 6.10 1.60
C PRO A 118 -12.97 5.20 2.58
N SER A 119 -12.90 5.63 3.84
CA SER A 119 -12.23 4.86 4.91
C SER A 119 -13.07 3.65 5.33
N ALA A 120 -12.41 2.50 5.46
CA ALA A 120 -13.03 1.28 5.97
C ALA A 120 -13.40 1.40 7.46
N PRO A 121 -14.40 0.63 7.93
CA PRO A 121 -14.68 0.48 9.36
C PRO A 121 -13.46 -0.05 10.13
N ILE A 122 -13.35 0.33 11.39
CA ILE A 122 -12.44 -0.30 12.34
C ILE A 122 -13.19 -1.51 12.89
N SER A 123 -12.67 -2.71 12.65
CA SER A 123 -13.12 -3.95 13.29
C SER A 123 -12.39 -4.19 14.60
#